data_AF-A0A8S0XXV1-F1
#
_entry.id   AF-A0A8S0XXV1-F1
#
_cell.length_a   1.000
_cell.length_b   1.000
_cell.length_c   1.000
_cell.angle_alpha   90.00
_cell.angle_beta   90.00
_cell.angle_gamma   90.00
#
_symmetry.space_group_name_H-M   'P 1'
#
loop_
_entity.id
_entity.type
_entity.pdbx_description
1 polymer ?
#
loop_
_entity_poly.entity_id
_entity_poly.type
_entity_poly.pdbx_seq_one_letter_code
_entity_poly.pdbx_strand_id
1 'polypeptide(L)' 'MYTREQIVAAVENCLSEREQQIIKTRFGLDSGVTVTLAEIELIYGLTREQVRLLEKQLLTYVRTSN' A
#
# COMPACT_ATOMS: atom_id res chain seq x y z
N MET A 1 -16.48 -2.73 -4.19
CA MET A 1 -15.28 -3.55 -3.88
C MET A 1 -14.22 -3.14 -4.90
N TYR A 2 -13.09 -2.56 -4.49
CA TYR A 2 -12.05 -2.14 -5.44
C TYR A 2 -11.37 -3.38 -6.04
N THR A 3 -11.08 -3.36 -7.34
CA THR A 3 -10.38 -4.49 -7.97
C THR A 3 -8.89 -4.46 -7.64
N ARG A 4 -8.24 -5.62 -7.66
CA ARG A 4 -6.78 -5.72 -7.48
C ARG A 4 -6.03 -4.81 -8.46
N GLU A 5 -6.51 -4.72 -9.69
CA GLU A 5 -5.93 -3.89 -10.75
C GLU A 5 -5.99 -2.39 -10.41
N GLN A 6 -7.12 -1.92 -9.86
CA GLN A 6 -7.26 -0.52 -9.42
C GLN A 6 -6.27 -0.18 -8.29
N ILE A 7 -6.10 -1.10 -7.33
CA ILE A 7 -5.13 -0.94 -6.25
C ILE A 7 -3.71 -0.90 -6.82
N VAL A 8 -3.33 -1.83 -7.71
CA VAL A 8 -2.00 -1.89 -8.32
C VAL A 8 -1.70 -0.61 -9.11
N ALA A 9 -2.63 -0.16 -9.96
CA ALA A 9 -2.46 1.07 -10.71
C ALA A 9 -2.30 2.29 -9.78
N ALA A 10 -3.08 2.36 -8.70
CA ALA A 10 -2.94 3.43 -7.72
C ALA A 10 -1.61 3.37 -6.96
N VAL A 11 -1.11 2.18 -6.63
CA VAL A 11 0.24 2.02 -6.05
C VAL A 11 1.27 2.63 -6.99
N GLU A 12 1.25 2.25 -8.26
CA GLU A 12 2.27 2.66 -9.23
C GLU A 12 2.23 4.15 -9.58
N ASN A 13 1.05 4.77 -9.55
CA ASN A 13 0.87 6.17 -9.95
C ASN A 13 0.84 7.17 -8.76
N CYS A 14 0.47 6.73 -7.55
CA CYS A 14 0.30 7.62 -6.39
C CYS A 14 1.47 7.58 -5.40
N LEU A 15 2.25 6.50 -5.39
CA LEU A 15 3.27 6.25 -4.36
C LEU A 15 4.68 6.27 -4.96
N SER A 16 5.66 6.73 -4.17
CA SER A 16 7.09 6.66 -4.50
C SER A 16 7.58 5.21 -4.46
N GLU A 17 8.66 4.85 -5.16
CA GLU A 17 9.18 3.46 -5.20
C GLU A 17 9.27 2.78 -3.82
N ARG A 18 9.76 3.51 -2.80
CA ARG A 18 9.82 3.01 -1.43
C ARG A 18 8.45 2.72 -0.83
N GLU A 19 7.50 3.63 -1.02
CA GLU A 19 6.11 3.51 -0.54
C GLU A 19 5.35 2.42 -1.29
N GLN A 20 5.61 2.27 -2.58
CA GLN A 20 5.11 1.17 -3.39
C GLN A 20 5.55 -0.16 -2.81
N GLN A 21 6.82 -0.30 -2.44
CA GLN A 21 7.33 -1.53 -1.85
C GLN A 21 6.64 -1.86 -0.51
N ILE A 22 6.43 -0.85 0.34
CA ILE A 22 5.72 -1.02 1.62
C ILE A 22 4.28 -1.50 1.40
N ILE A 23 3.55 -0.86 0.48
CA ILE A 23 2.16 -1.20 0.20
C ILE A 23 2.06 -2.53 -0.58
N LYS A 24 2.95 -2.81 -1.53
CA LYS A 24 3.03 -4.10 -2.22
C LYS A 24 3.26 -5.24 -1.23
N THR A 25 4.15 -5.06 -0.26
CA THR A 25 4.37 -6.03 0.83
C THR A 25 3.16 -6.16 1.74
N ARG A 26 2.55 -5.03 2.14
CA ARG A 26 1.35 -5.01 2.99
C ARG A 26 0.18 -5.79 2.38
N PHE A 27 -0.06 -5.61 1.08
CA PHE A 27 -1.14 -6.26 0.34
C PHE A 27 -0.71 -7.60 -0.30
N GLY A 28 0.52 -8.05 -0.11
CA GLY A 28 1.03 -9.28 -0.72
C GLY A 28 1.01 -9.26 -2.24
N LEU A 29 1.14 -8.08 -2.86
CA LEU A 29 1.10 -7.94 -4.32
C LEU A 29 2.32 -8.56 -5.00
N ASP A 30 3.45 -8.60 -4.30
CA ASP A 30 4.72 -9.14 -4.80
C ASP A 30 4.88 -10.64 -4.47
N SER A 31 4.72 -10.99 -3.19
CA SER A 31 4.97 -12.35 -2.69
C SER A 31 3.70 -13.19 -2.48
N GLY A 32 2.51 -12.65 -2.72
CA GLY A 32 1.22 -13.32 -2.47
C GLY A 32 0.82 -13.39 -0.98
N VAL A 33 1.70 -12.98 -0.07
CA VAL A 33 1.49 -13.02 1.38
C VAL A 33 1.26 -11.61 1.90
N THR A 34 0.11 -11.38 2.53
CA THR A 34 -0.19 -10.10 3.18
C THR A 34 0.56 -9.98 4.50
N VAL A 35 1.33 -8.92 4.66
CA VAL A 35 2.10 -8.65 5.89
C VAL A 35 1.28 -7.75 6.82
N THR A 36 1.28 -7.97 8.13
CA THR A 36 0.53 -7.13 9.08
C THR A 36 1.19 -5.76 9.33
N LEU A 37 0.45 -4.79 9.88
CA LEU A 37 1.01 -3.48 10.23
C LEU A 37 2.19 -3.59 11.22
N ALA A 38 2.13 -4.54 12.15
CA ALA A 38 3.19 -4.78 13.12
C ALA A 38 4.46 -5.35 12.47
N GLU A 39 4.30 -6.25 11.49
CA GLU A 39 5.42 -6.78 10.73
C GLU A 39 6.03 -5.73 9.78
N ILE A 40 5.21 -4.91 9.12
CA ILE A 40 5.71 -3.77 8.32
C ILE A 40 6.53 -2.81 9.17
N GLU A 41 6.09 -2.55 10.41
CA GLU A 41 6.83 -1.71 11.36
C GLU A 41 8.20 -2.30 11.70
N LEU A 42 8.31 -3.62 11.87
CA LEU A 42 9.58 -4.31 12.09
C LEU A 42 10.48 -4.34 10.83
N ILE A 43 9.90 -4.54 9.65
CA ILE A 43 10.66 -4.69 8.39
C ILE A 43 11.17 -3.34 7.88
N TYR A 44 10.33 -2.30 7.91
CA TYR A 44 10.62 -1.00 7.30
C TYR A 44 10.94 0.09 8.33
N GLY A 45 10.77 -0.17 9.63
CA GLY A 45 10.96 0.82 10.70
C GLY A 45 9.94 1.95 10.66
N LEU A 46 8.77 1.71 10.06
CA LEU A 46 7.71 2.70 9.92
C LEU A 46 6.63 2.52 10.98
N THR A 47 6.13 3.61 11.50
CA THR A 47 5.01 3.53 12.44
C THR A 47 3.73 3.09 11.74
N ARG A 48 2.84 2.45 12.49
CA ARG A 48 1.51 2.02 12.00
C ARG A 48 0.71 3.19 11.41
N GLU A 49 0.90 4.39 11.95
CA GLU A 49 0.27 5.63 11.47
C GLU A 49 0.73 5.97 10.04
N GLN A 50 2.03 5.86 9.77
CA GLN A 50 2.58 6.15 8.43
C GLN A 50 2.02 5.18 7.39
N VAL A 51 1.93 3.89 7.70
CA VAL A 51 1.34 2.90 6.79
C VAL A 51 -0.14 3.22 6.53
N ARG A 52 -0.89 3.63 7.55
CA ARG A 52 -2.29 4.07 7.39
C ARG A 52 -2.42 5.33 6.52
N LEU A 53 -1.49 6.27 6.61
CA LEU A 53 -1.48 7.47 5.75
C LEU A 53 -1.29 7.07 4.28
N LEU A 54 -0.35 6.15 4.01
CA LEU A 54 -0.14 5.60 2.66
C LEU A 54 -1.39 4.88 2.14
N GLU A 55 -2.01 4.02 2.97
CA GLU A 55 -3.27 3.35 2.63
C GLU A 55 -4.38 4.37 2.31
N LYS A 56 -4.48 5.46 3.09
CA LYS A 56 -5.46 6.53 2.86
C LYS A 56 -5.20 7.30 1.58
N GLN A 57 -3.94 7.64 1.27
CA GLN A 57 -3.57 8.30 0.02
C GLN A 57 -3.95 7.43 -1.17
N LEU A 58 -3.62 6.13 -1.11
CA LEU A 58 -3.97 5.18 -2.15
C LEU A 58 -5.49 5.07 -2.36
N LEU A 59 -6.26 4.89 -1.28
CA LEU A 59 -7.73 4.83 -1.36
C LEU A 59 -8.33 6.13 -1.92
N THR A 60 -7.74 7.27 -1.58
CA THR A 60 -8.17 8.58 -2.10
C THR A 60 -7.93 8.68 -3.60
N TYR A 61 -6.78 8.19 -4.08
CA TYR A 61 -6.46 8.14 -5.49
C TYR A 61 -7.43 7.23 -6.24
N VAL A 62 -7.63 5.99 -5.78
CA VAL A 62 -8.58 5.04 -6.41
C VAL A 62 -9.98 5.62 -6.50
N ARG A 63 -10.43 6.36 -5.48
CA ARG A 63 -11.74 7.02 -5.47
C ARG A 63 -11.84 8.20 -6.44
N THR A 64 -10.75 8.91 -6.68
CA THR A 64 -10.74 10.12 -7.53
C THR A 64 -10.46 9.78 -9.00
N SER A 65 -9.78 8.66 -9.26
CA SER A 65 -9.54 8.11 -10.60
C SER A 65 -10.67 7.20 -11.09
N ASN A 66 -11.88 7.29 -10.50
CA ASN A 66 -13.11 6.62 -10.93
C ASN A 66 -14.11 7.66 -11.43
#